data_AF-A0A3A8R737-F1
#
_entry.id   AF-A0A3A8R737-F1
#
_cell.length_a   1.000
_cell.length_b   1.000
_cell.length_c   1.000
_cell.angle_alpha   90.00
_cell.angle_beta   90.00
_cell.angle_gamma   90.00
#
_symmetry.space_group_name_H-M   'P 1'
#
loop_
_entity.id
_entity.type
_entity.pdbx_description
1 polymer ?
#
loop_
_entity_poly.entity_id
_entity_poly.type
_entity_poly.pdbx_seq_one_letter_code
_entity_poly.pdbx_strand_id
1 'polypeptide(L)'
;MKIVERALNAVLSNTQSQPTAKSAQSAELDFLKGLQQLTATQATAATPTTAPVETARTSYVTAQAAPVARGPLLPDSRPSPSAITSRVDEAYQQIGRVPTTSERKEMVKLAEELAGKGKNGTEIKYAVIAKLREIQAGTAVKPGSAELRNVAAETFKTVFGRAPGDAELTRWAAEAQKLADDGMDAISIKYNLPSKMREVRDGLDKTDTATLRNMAKDIFKTVFGREPSSSELATWTEKAQKMVDDDKMSATGVKTTLPSMMRDVRDGLDKTDTATLRNLAKDVFKTTYGREPTSSELETWTQKARKMVDDDKMNATGVKTTLPSMMRDVRDGLDKTDTATLRNLAKDAFKNTYGREPTSGELETWTQKARKMVDDDKMNATGVKTHLPSMMREARDGLDKTDDGTLRRLLNEAFREVLGPNGRPPSDAEVNAWLKKAHDMVKDDKANATTIKYAFITGLRIALENQ
;
A
#
# COMPACT_ATOMS: atom_id res chain seq x y z
N MET A 1 44.61 17.56 76.06
CA MET A 1 44.23 17.29 77.46
C MET A 1 42.71 17.23 77.49
N LYS A 2 42.08 16.08 77.84
CA LYS A 2 40.64 15.76 77.61
C LYS A 2 40.31 15.63 76.09
N ILE A 3 39.57 14.66 75.53
CA ILE A 3 38.68 13.54 75.97
C ILE A 3 37.44 14.02 76.75
N VAL A 4 36.22 14.04 76.20
CA VAL A 4 35.19 12.97 76.02
C VAL A 4 33.99 13.65 75.29
N GLU A 5 33.15 13.11 74.39
CA GLU A 5 33.11 11.90 73.50
C GLU A 5 31.97 12.08 72.43
N ARG A 6 31.76 11.07 71.56
CA ARG A 6 30.51 10.55 70.90
C ARG A 6 29.28 11.46 70.62
N ALA A 7 28.53 11.31 69.51
CA ALA A 7 28.67 10.46 68.30
C ALA A 7 27.66 10.86 67.18
N LEU A 8 27.80 10.24 65.99
CA LEU A 8 26.79 10.05 64.91
C LEU A 8 26.10 11.32 64.37
N ASN A 9 26.37 11.76 63.13
CA ASN A 9 25.96 11.02 61.94
C ASN A 9 26.79 11.33 60.66
N ALA A 10 26.50 10.61 59.56
CA ALA A 10 27.36 10.49 58.40
C ALA A 10 27.35 11.66 57.39
N VAL A 11 28.44 11.73 56.60
CA VAL A 11 28.62 12.65 55.45
C VAL A 11 27.63 12.33 54.33
N LEU A 12 27.06 13.37 53.71
CA LEU A 12 26.20 13.29 52.52
C LEU A 12 27.02 12.99 51.25
N SER A 13 27.51 11.76 51.13
CA SER A 13 28.05 11.22 49.87
C SER A 13 26.90 10.83 48.95
N ASN A 14 26.58 11.68 47.96
CA ASN A 14 25.47 11.47 47.03
C ASN A 14 25.79 10.41 45.96
N THR A 15 25.77 9.13 46.34
CA THR A 15 26.00 7.99 45.43
C THR A 15 24.77 7.72 44.56
N GLN A 16 24.78 8.17 43.30
CA GLN A 16 23.82 7.72 42.31
C GLN A 16 24.08 6.25 41.93
N SER A 17 23.32 5.34 42.52
CA SER A 17 23.31 3.92 42.13
C SER A 17 22.79 3.76 40.70
N GLN A 18 23.55 3.09 39.84
CA GLN A 18 23.07 2.70 38.51
C GLN A 18 21.93 1.68 38.66
N PRO A 19 20.74 1.90 38.06
CA PRO A 19 19.73 0.86 37.98
C PRO A 19 20.18 -0.21 36.98
N THR A 20 20.37 -1.44 37.46
CA THR A 20 20.67 -2.60 36.61
C THR A 20 19.54 -2.84 35.62
N ALA A 21 19.86 -2.84 34.32
CA ALA A 21 18.87 -3.11 33.27
C ALA A 21 18.31 -4.54 33.39
N LYS A 22 17.01 -4.66 33.68
CA LYS A 22 16.29 -5.93 33.52
C LYS A 22 16.31 -6.33 32.04
N SER A 23 16.55 -7.61 31.78
CA SER A 23 16.50 -8.15 30.41
C SER A 23 15.08 -8.13 29.86
N ALA A 24 14.95 -7.89 28.54
CA ALA A 24 13.67 -7.73 27.85
C ALA A 24 12.72 -8.93 28.05
N GLN A 25 13.28 -10.14 28.19
CA GLN A 25 12.55 -11.39 28.42
C GLN A 25 11.67 -11.37 29.68
N SER A 26 12.00 -10.56 30.71
CA SER A 26 11.14 -10.45 31.90
C SER A 26 9.85 -9.67 31.63
N ALA A 27 9.92 -8.61 30.82
CA ALA A 27 8.75 -7.80 30.48
C ALA A 27 7.77 -8.55 29.55
N GLU A 28 8.30 -9.36 28.64
CA GLU A 28 7.52 -10.18 27.72
C GLU A 28 6.74 -11.31 28.44
N LEU A 29 7.33 -11.88 29.51
CA LEU A 29 6.70 -12.93 30.32
C LEU A 29 5.58 -12.38 31.22
N ASP A 30 5.73 -11.16 31.76
CA ASP A 30 4.66 -10.48 32.50
C ASP A 30 3.53 -10.01 31.57
N PHE A 31 3.84 -9.57 30.34
CA PHE A 31 2.85 -9.26 29.30
C PHE A 31 1.99 -10.48 28.92
N LEU A 32 2.61 -11.65 28.74
CA LEU A 32 1.90 -12.90 28.46
C LEU A 32 0.97 -13.34 29.61
N LYS A 33 1.34 -13.08 30.87
CA LYS A 33 0.44 -13.32 32.02
C LYS A 33 -0.75 -12.36 32.04
N GLY A 34 -0.54 -11.09 31.69
CA GLY A 34 -1.63 -10.10 31.56
C GLY A 34 -2.67 -10.52 30.53
N LEU A 35 -2.24 -11.07 29.38
CA LEU A 35 -3.13 -11.59 28.34
C LEU A 35 -3.98 -12.78 28.81
N GLN A 36 -3.45 -13.67 29.66
CA GLN A 36 -4.22 -14.80 30.21
C GLN A 36 -5.28 -14.40 31.24
N GLN A 37 -5.12 -13.26 31.93
CA GLN A 37 -6.16 -12.76 32.83
C GLN A 37 -7.30 -12.06 32.07
N LEU A 38 -7.00 -11.39 30.95
CA LEU A 38 -8.02 -10.71 30.13
C LEU A 38 -9.00 -11.67 29.45
N THR A 39 -8.61 -12.92 29.18
CA THR A 39 -9.50 -13.93 28.57
C THR A 39 -10.40 -14.67 29.56
N ALA A 40 -10.19 -14.52 30.87
CA ALA A 40 -10.90 -15.30 31.90
C ALA A 40 -12.20 -14.64 32.42
N THR A 41 -12.42 -13.35 32.17
CA THR A 41 -13.39 -12.54 32.96
C THR A 41 -14.69 -12.16 32.21
N GLN A 42 -15.00 -12.75 31.06
CA GLN A 42 -16.27 -12.55 30.35
C GLN A 42 -17.14 -13.82 30.31
N ALA A 43 -17.64 -14.24 31.47
CA ALA A 43 -18.50 -15.43 31.59
C ALA A 43 -19.58 -15.37 32.70
N THR A 44 -20.19 -14.21 33.01
CA THR A 44 -21.44 -14.16 33.81
C THR A 44 -22.26 -12.86 33.64
N ALA A 45 -23.59 -13.05 33.52
CA ALA A 45 -24.70 -12.15 33.91
C ALA A 45 -24.93 -10.80 33.18
N ALA A 46 -26.23 -10.43 33.12
CA ALA A 46 -26.79 -9.13 32.70
C ALA A 46 -27.29 -8.36 33.97
N THR A 47 -27.92 -7.18 33.97
CA THR A 47 -28.71 -6.42 32.95
C THR A 47 -28.53 -4.88 33.20
N PRO A 48 -29.35 -3.88 32.75
CA PRO A 48 -28.78 -2.61 32.24
C PRO A 48 -29.21 -1.29 32.92
N THR A 49 -28.40 -0.21 32.78
CA THR A 49 -28.88 1.17 32.98
C THR A 49 -28.17 2.22 32.09
N THR A 50 -28.98 2.90 31.27
CA THR A 50 -28.89 4.27 30.70
C THR A 50 -27.56 5.04 30.49
N ALA A 51 -27.55 5.71 29.32
CA ALA A 51 -26.89 7.00 28.98
C ALA A 51 -25.41 6.96 28.48
N PRO A 52 -25.01 7.92 27.59
CA PRO A 52 -23.99 7.62 26.59
C PRO A 52 -22.70 8.47 26.67
N VAL A 53 -21.60 7.89 26.18
CA VAL A 53 -20.40 8.61 25.72
C VAL A 53 -19.97 8.00 24.39
N GLU A 54 -19.60 8.84 23.42
CA GLU A 54 -19.10 8.39 22.13
C GLU A 54 -17.70 7.76 22.26
N THR A 55 -17.50 6.60 21.65
CA THR A 55 -16.16 6.12 21.29
C THR A 55 -16.28 5.24 20.05
N ALA A 56 -15.34 5.38 19.12
CA ALA A 56 -15.43 4.77 17.79
C ALA A 56 -15.54 3.23 17.88
N ARG A 57 -16.74 2.69 17.59
CA ARG A 57 -16.92 1.25 17.43
C ARG A 57 -16.38 0.83 16.06
N THR A 58 -15.15 0.34 16.04
CA THR A 58 -14.77 -0.70 15.07
C THR A 58 -15.69 -1.88 15.31
N SER A 59 -16.77 -1.95 14.52
CA SER A 59 -17.74 -3.04 14.57
C SER A 59 -17.07 -4.33 14.10
N TYR A 60 -16.47 -5.07 15.04
CA TYR A 60 -16.29 -6.50 14.88
C TYR A 60 -17.65 -7.10 14.61
N VAL A 61 -17.91 -7.46 13.34
CA VAL A 61 -19.16 -8.10 12.93
C VAL A 61 -19.28 -9.40 13.70
N THR A 62 -20.20 -9.43 14.66
CA THR A 62 -20.57 -10.63 15.42
C THR A 62 -20.85 -11.75 14.44
N ALA A 63 -20.12 -12.87 14.58
CA ALA A 63 -19.99 -13.95 13.61
C ALA A 63 -21.24 -14.11 12.72
N GLN A 64 -21.18 -13.53 11.53
CA GLN A 64 -22.31 -13.47 10.62
C GLN A 64 -22.70 -14.90 10.25
N ALA A 65 -23.97 -15.27 10.48
CA ALA A 65 -24.45 -16.62 10.24
C ALA A 65 -24.09 -17.06 8.82
N ALA A 66 -23.51 -18.26 8.70
CA ALA A 66 -22.97 -18.76 7.42
C ALA A 66 -24.03 -18.61 6.31
N PRO A 67 -23.69 -17.95 5.19
CA PRO A 67 -24.70 -17.39 4.30
C PRO A 67 -25.48 -18.51 3.60
N VAL A 68 -26.77 -18.58 3.89
CA VAL A 68 -27.65 -19.65 3.40
C VAL A 68 -28.03 -19.38 1.95
N ALA A 69 -27.37 -20.06 1.02
CA ALA A 69 -27.75 -20.05 -0.39
C ALA A 69 -29.19 -20.56 -0.57
N ARG A 70 -30.06 -19.71 -1.12
CA ARG A 70 -31.49 -19.96 -1.37
C ARG A 70 -31.75 -20.80 -2.61
N GLY A 71 -30.74 -20.99 -3.46
CA GLY A 71 -30.80 -21.80 -4.66
C GLY A 71 -29.41 -22.15 -5.21
N PRO A 72 -29.32 -22.64 -6.46
CA PRO A 72 -28.07 -22.86 -7.17
C PRO A 72 -27.23 -21.59 -7.31
N LEU A 73 -25.92 -21.72 -7.14
CA LEU A 73 -24.90 -20.70 -7.34
C LEU A 73 -24.23 -20.97 -8.70
N LEU A 74 -24.77 -20.38 -9.76
CA LEU A 74 -24.30 -20.61 -11.13
C LEU A 74 -23.31 -19.52 -11.58
N PRO A 75 -22.42 -19.79 -12.55
CA PRO A 75 -21.41 -18.82 -12.99
C PRO A 75 -21.97 -17.55 -13.66
N ASP A 76 -23.25 -17.61 -14.02
CA ASP A 76 -24.07 -16.64 -14.73
C ASP A 76 -25.36 -16.27 -13.95
N SER A 77 -25.43 -16.60 -12.64
CA SER A 77 -26.51 -16.20 -11.73
C SER A 77 -26.73 -14.68 -11.76
N ARG A 78 -27.83 -14.24 -12.36
CA ARG A 78 -28.25 -12.82 -12.41
C ARG A 78 -28.85 -12.36 -11.07
N PRO A 79 -28.73 -11.06 -10.71
CA PRO A 79 -29.43 -10.49 -9.56
C PRO A 79 -30.95 -10.74 -9.61
N SER A 80 -31.53 -11.20 -8.51
CA SER A 80 -32.99 -11.34 -8.35
C SER A 80 -33.69 -9.97 -8.39
N PRO A 81 -34.97 -9.88 -8.80
CA PRO A 81 -35.70 -8.60 -8.79
C PRO A 81 -35.72 -7.91 -7.41
N SER A 82 -35.74 -8.70 -6.34
CA SER A 82 -35.56 -8.25 -4.96
C SER A 82 -34.16 -7.66 -4.70
N ALA A 83 -33.10 -8.33 -5.14
CA ALA A 83 -31.73 -7.82 -5.02
C ALA A 83 -31.53 -6.53 -5.86
N ILE A 84 -32.03 -6.49 -7.10
CA ILE A 84 -32.04 -5.29 -7.96
C ILE A 84 -32.69 -4.11 -7.23
N THR A 85 -33.88 -4.32 -6.66
CA THR A 85 -34.61 -3.29 -5.91
C THR A 85 -33.82 -2.82 -4.69
N SER A 86 -33.27 -3.75 -3.90
CA SER A 86 -32.45 -3.44 -2.72
C SER A 86 -31.20 -2.63 -3.07
N ARG A 87 -30.51 -2.94 -4.18
CA ARG A 87 -29.31 -2.21 -4.63
C ARG A 87 -29.63 -0.80 -5.13
N VAL A 88 -30.82 -0.55 -5.65
CA VAL A 88 -31.33 0.80 -5.95
C VAL A 88 -31.64 1.59 -4.68
N ASP A 89 -32.30 0.97 -3.69
CA ASP A 89 -32.59 1.64 -2.41
C ASP A 89 -31.30 1.93 -1.61
N GLU A 90 -30.32 1.02 -1.63
CA GLU A 90 -28.95 1.27 -1.11
C GLU A 90 -28.27 2.44 -1.84
N ALA A 91 -28.44 2.58 -3.16
CA ALA A 91 -27.86 3.69 -3.92
C ALA A 91 -28.42 5.04 -3.42
N TYR A 92 -29.74 5.12 -3.21
CA TYR A 92 -30.42 6.30 -2.66
C TYR A 92 -29.96 6.64 -1.24
N GLN A 93 -29.87 5.64 -0.37
CA GLN A 93 -29.33 5.81 0.99
C GLN A 93 -27.88 6.29 0.97
N GLN A 94 -27.02 5.70 0.12
CA GLN A 94 -25.58 6.01 0.04
C GLN A 94 -25.29 7.43 -0.50
N ILE A 95 -26.23 8.07 -1.20
CA ILE A 95 -26.14 9.48 -1.62
C ILE A 95 -27.00 10.43 -0.76
N GLY A 96 -27.74 9.94 0.23
CA GLY A 96 -28.61 10.75 1.09
C GLY A 96 -29.82 11.38 0.38
N ARG A 97 -30.27 10.81 -0.75
CA ARG A 97 -31.35 11.37 -1.59
C ARG A 97 -32.65 10.61 -1.35
N VAL A 98 -33.74 11.33 -1.04
CA VAL A 98 -35.08 10.76 -1.03
C VAL A 98 -35.60 10.68 -2.47
N PRO A 99 -35.95 9.48 -2.98
CA PRO A 99 -36.41 9.32 -4.36
C PRO A 99 -37.84 9.82 -4.57
N THR A 100 -38.13 10.28 -5.79
CA THR A 100 -39.51 10.39 -6.28
C THR A 100 -39.96 9.06 -6.91
N THR A 101 -41.28 8.82 -6.99
CA THR A 101 -41.85 7.57 -7.52
C THR A 101 -41.45 7.30 -8.98
N SER A 102 -41.34 8.35 -9.81
CA SER A 102 -40.86 8.25 -11.19
C SER A 102 -39.37 7.95 -11.26
N GLU A 103 -38.55 8.71 -10.53
CA GLU A 103 -37.09 8.56 -10.53
C GLU A 103 -36.66 7.17 -10.03
N ARG A 104 -37.31 6.65 -8.97
CA ARG A 104 -37.07 5.28 -8.49
C ARG A 104 -37.42 4.23 -9.55
N LYS A 105 -38.52 4.42 -10.30
CA LYS A 105 -38.93 3.52 -11.38
C LYS A 105 -37.92 3.52 -12.53
N GLU A 106 -37.34 4.68 -12.85
CA GLU A 106 -36.28 4.81 -13.86
C GLU A 106 -34.97 4.15 -13.39
N MET A 107 -34.56 4.34 -12.13
CA MET A 107 -33.37 3.67 -11.59
C MET A 107 -33.54 2.15 -11.46
N VAL A 108 -34.73 1.64 -11.12
CA VAL A 108 -35.03 0.20 -11.17
C VAL A 108 -34.94 -0.33 -12.60
N LYS A 109 -35.52 0.36 -13.60
CA LYS A 109 -35.40 -0.05 -15.00
C LYS A 109 -33.95 -0.04 -15.50
N LEU A 110 -33.16 0.96 -15.12
CA LEU A 110 -31.72 1.00 -15.41
C LEU A 110 -30.98 -0.20 -14.79
N ALA A 111 -31.31 -0.53 -13.54
CA ALA A 111 -30.74 -1.67 -12.84
C ALA A 111 -31.14 -3.03 -13.46
N GLU A 112 -32.38 -3.17 -13.93
CA GLU A 112 -32.86 -4.33 -14.72
C GLU A 112 -32.13 -4.45 -16.06
N GLU A 113 -31.95 -3.35 -16.79
CA GLU A 113 -31.19 -3.33 -18.05
C GLU A 113 -29.70 -3.68 -17.86
N LEU A 114 -29.11 -3.29 -16.73
CA LEU A 114 -27.74 -3.64 -16.36
C LEU A 114 -27.63 -5.12 -15.93
N ALA A 115 -28.58 -5.64 -15.16
CA ALA A 115 -28.67 -7.06 -14.83
C ALA A 115 -28.86 -7.93 -16.09
N GLY A 116 -29.65 -7.46 -17.06
CA GLY A 116 -29.80 -8.07 -18.39
C GLY A 116 -28.50 -8.11 -19.19
N LYS A 117 -27.60 -7.13 -18.98
CA LYS A 117 -26.24 -7.07 -19.53
C LYS A 117 -25.20 -7.81 -18.67
N GLY A 118 -25.63 -8.61 -17.69
CA GLY A 118 -24.77 -9.46 -16.86
C GLY A 118 -24.05 -8.74 -15.71
N LYS A 119 -24.46 -7.52 -15.34
CA LYS A 119 -23.87 -6.79 -14.20
C LYS A 119 -24.33 -7.37 -12.86
N ASN A 120 -23.41 -7.43 -11.89
CA ASN A 120 -23.72 -7.87 -10.53
C ASN A 120 -24.35 -6.74 -9.69
N GLY A 121 -24.95 -7.10 -8.54
CA GLY A 121 -25.65 -6.13 -7.68
C GLY A 121 -24.78 -4.94 -7.21
N THR A 122 -23.47 -5.14 -7.02
CA THR A 122 -22.55 -4.07 -6.60
C THR A 122 -22.20 -3.14 -7.76
N GLU A 123 -21.96 -3.65 -8.97
CA GLU A 123 -21.80 -2.83 -10.18
C GLU A 123 -23.08 -2.01 -10.48
N ILE A 124 -24.24 -2.64 -10.35
CA ILE A 124 -25.55 -2.00 -10.50
C ILE A 124 -25.70 -0.82 -9.54
N LYS A 125 -25.40 -1.01 -8.25
CA LYS A 125 -25.46 0.07 -7.26
C LYS A 125 -24.58 1.26 -7.66
N TYR A 126 -23.32 1.02 -8.04
CA TYR A 126 -22.42 2.11 -8.40
C TYR A 126 -22.81 2.81 -9.71
N ALA A 127 -23.36 2.09 -10.70
CA ALA A 127 -23.91 2.70 -11.91
C ALA A 127 -25.14 3.58 -11.62
N VAL A 128 -26.02 3.15 -10.72
CA VAL A 128 -27.17 3.96 -10.26
C VAL A 128 -26.70 5.19 -9.48
N ILE A 129 -25.71 5.05 -8.58
CA ILE A 129 -25.07 6.20 -7.89
C ILE A 129 -24.48 7.20 -8.88
N ALA A 130 -23.80 6.73 -9.94
CA ALA A 130 -23.25 7.60 -10.97
C ALA A 130 -24.36 8.35 -11.71
N LYS A 131 -25.43 7.67 -12.14
CA LYS A 131 -26.56 8.31 -12.84
C LYS A 131 -27.29 9.34 -11.97
N LEU A 132 -27.45 9.05 -10.68
CA LEU A 132 -28.06 10.00 -9.72
C LEU A 132 -27.16 11.23 -9.47
N ARG A 133 -25.84 11.09 -9.55
CA ARG A 133 -24.89 12.22 -9.52
C ARG A 133 -24.91 13.04 -10.82
N GLU A 134 -25.08 12.42 -11.98
CA GLU A 134 -25.28 13.15 -13.24
C GLU A 134 -26.56 14.02 -13.19
N ILE A 135 -27.66 13.47 -12.65
CA ILE A 135 -28.93 14.21 -12.46
C ILE A 135 -28.74 15.38 -11.47
N GLN A 136 -27.92 15.20 -10.44
CA GLN A 136 -27.55 16.27 -9.50
C GLN A 136 -26.66 17.36 -10.13
N ALA A 137 -25.72 16.98 -11.01
CA ALA A 137 -24.88 17.95 -11.74
C ALA A 137 -25.69 18.74 -12.78
N GLY A 138 -26.58 18.07 -13.52
CA GLY A 138 -27.45 18.67 -14.55
C GLY A 138 -28.55 19.60 -14.02
N THR A 139 -28.62 19.83 -12.71
CA THR A 139 -29.58 20.75 -12.05
C THR A 139 -28.92 21.94 -11.36
N ALA A 140 -27.61 22.14 -11.52
CA ALA A 140 -26.89 23.27 -10.96
C ALA A 140 -27.13 24.59 -11.75
N VAL A 141 -27.70 25.60 -11.09
CA VAL A 141 -27.73 26.98 -11.60
C VAL A 141 -26.34 27.60 -11.44
N LYS A 142 -25.82 28.28 -12.47
CA LYS A 142 -24.53 28.97 -12.39
C LYS A 142 -24.59 30.08 -11.32
N PRO A 143 -23.69 30.11 -10.32
CA PRO A 143 -23.75 31.07 -9.23
C PRO A 143 -23.62 32.52 -9.69
N GLY A 144 -24.32 33.44 -9.00
CA GLY A 144 -24.27 34.87 -9.32
C GLY A 144 -22.96 35.52 -8.87
N SER A 145 -22.51 36.59 -9.53
CA SER A 145 -21.27 37.30 -9.15
C SER A 145 -21.30 37.86 -7.73
N ALA A 146 -22.47 38.31 -7.25
CA ALA A 146 -22.67 38.72 -5.86
C ALA A 146 -22.62 37.53 -4.88
N GLU A 147 -23.14 36.37 -5.28
CA GLU A 147 -23.06 35.12 -4.50
C GLU A 147 -21.61 34.65 -4.38
N LEU A 148 -20.87 34.62 -5.50
CA LEU A 148 -19.45 34.27 -5.53
C LEU A 148 -18.58 35.21 -4.68
N ARG A 149 -18.89 36.52 -4.67
CA ARG A 149 -18.22 37.49 -3.79
C ARG A 149 -18.53 37.24 -2.31
N ASN A 150 -19.76 36.86 -1.97
CA ASN A 150 -20.14 36.47 -0.60
C ASN A 150 -19.47 35.15 -0.19
N VAL A 151 -19.45 34.13 -1.05
CA VAL A 151 -18.72 32.87 -0.84
C VAL A 151 -17.24 33.13 -0.59
N ALA A 152 -16.61 34.01 -1.37
CA ALA A 152 -15.23 34.42 -1.14
C ALA A 152 -15.03 35.10 0.23
N ALA A 153 -15.93 36.01 0.64
CA ALA A 153 -15.85 36.69 1.93
C ALA A 153 -16.04 35.74 3.13
N GLU A 154 -17.05 34.88 3.10
CA GLU A 154 -17.33 33.89 4.17
C GLU A 154 -16.22 32.85 4.29
N THR A 155 -15.75 32.32 3.16
CA THR A 155 -14.66 31.35 3.12
C THR A 155 -13.37 31.97 3.63
N PHE A 156 -13.05 33.21 3.22
CA PHE A 156 -11.86 33.91 3.72
C PHE A 156 -11.94 34.12 5.23
N LYS A 157 -13.08 34.60 5.75
CA LYS A 157 -13.29 34.77 7.20
C LYS A 157 -13.14 33.47 7.98
N THR A 158 -13.59 32.35 7.41
CA THR A 158 -13.48 31.01 7.99
C THR A 158 -12.06 30.48 7.98
N VAL A 159 -11.29 30.71 6.90
CA VAL A 159 -9.92 30.21 6.74
C VAL A 159 -8.89 31.06 7.49
N PHE A 160 -8.98 32.38 7.38
CA PHE A 160 -8.00 33.34 7.92
C PHE A 160 -8.40 33.95 9.28
N GLY A 161 -9.60 33.67 9.80
CA GLY A 161 -10.06 34.17 11.11
C GLY A 161 -10.39 35.67 11.16
N ARG A 162 -10.27 36.41 10.05
CA ARG A 162 -10.54 37.85 9.93
C ARG A 162 -11.29 38.18 8.64
N ALA A 163 -11.90 39.35 8.57
CA ALA A 163 -12.44 39.86 7.31
C ALA A 163 -11.33 40.09 6.26
N PRO A 164 -11.62 39.91 4.96
CA PRO A 164 -10.74 40.33 3.88
C PRO A 164 -10.77 41.84 3.69
N GLY A 165 -9.64 42.44 3.32
CA GLY A 165 -9.60 43.78 2.71
C GLY A 165 -10.01 43.73 1.23
N ASP A 166 -10.27 44.89 0.61
CA ASP A 166 -10.84 44.97 -0.74
C ASP A 166 -10.01 44.26 -1.82
N ALA A 167 -8.68 44.35 -1.75
CA ALA A 167 -7.78 43.65 -2.66
C ALA A 167 -7.84 42.13 -2.50
N GLU A 168 -7.97 41.65 -1.25
CA GLU A 168 -8.08 40.22 -0.94
C GLU A 168 -9.43 39.66 -1.38
N LEU A 169 -10.52 40.36 -1.06
CA LEU A 169 -11.86 40.00 -1.49
C LEU A 169 -11.97 39.99 -3.02
N THR A 170 -11.30 40.92 -3.70
CA THR A 170 -11.28 40.97 -5.17
C THR A 170 -10.45 39.84 -5.78
N ARG A 171 -9.28 39.50 -5.21
CA ARG A 171 -8.50 38.29 -5.59
C ARG A 171 -9.34 37.02 -5.43
N TRP A 172 -10.02 36.85 -4.30
CA TRP A 172 -10.75 35.63 -3.99
C TRP A 172 -12.10 35.50 -4.70
N ALA A 173 -12.78 36.61 -4.99
CA ALA A 173 -13.93 36.62 -5.86
C ALA A 173 -13.56 36.24 -7.31
N ALA A 174 -12.38 36.64 -7.80
CA ALA A 174 -11.88 36.24 -9.11
C ALA A 174 -11.52 34.75 -9.19
N GLU A 175 -10.93 34.17 -8.14
CA GLU A 175 -10.71 32.71 -8.08
C GLU A 175 -12.02 31.92 -7.95
N ALA A 176 -13.01 32.43 -7.21
CA ALA A 176 -14.36 31.84 -7.17
C ALA A 176 -15.05 31.91 -8.55
N GLN A 177 -14.88 33.01 -9.28
CA GLN A 177 -15.41 33.20 -10.63
C GLN A 177 -14.82 32.20 -11.62
N LYS A 178 -13.48 31.97 -11.61
CA LYS A 178 -12.85 30.93 -12.44
C LYS A 178 -13.48 29.55 -12.22
N LEU A 179 -13.67 29.14 -10.97
CA LEU A 179 -14.29 27.84 -10.66
C LEU A 179 -15.75 27.76 -11.17
N ALA A 180 -16.50 28.87 -11.16
CA ALA A 180 -17.84 28.95 -11.74
C ALA A 180 -17.85 29.00 -13.28
N ASP A 181 -16.76 29.44 -13.90
CA ASP A 181 -16.54 29.40 -15.35
C ASP A 181 -16.09 28.02 -15.82
N ASP A 182 -15.33 27.30 -14.99
CA ASP A 182 -15.01 25.86 -15.12
C ASP A 182 -16.21 24.93 -14.85
N GLY A 183 -17.40 25.50 -14.58
CA GLY A 183 -18.67 24.76 -14.45
C GLY A 183 -19.02 24.27 -13.04
N MET A 184 -18.33 24.72 -11.99
CA MET A 184 -18.67 24.35 -10.61
C MET A 184 -19.87 25.13 -10.06
N ASP A 185 -20.71 24.46 -9.28
CA ASP A 185 -21.81 25.05 -8.54
C ASP A 185 -21.36 25.74 -7.22
N ALA A 186 -22.23 26.51 -6.58
CA ALA A 186 -21.90 27.27 -5.36
C ALA A 186 -21.46 26.39 -4.18
N ILE A 187 -21.97 25.16 -4.06
CA ILE A 187 -21.58 24.20 -3.01
C ILE A 187 -20.20 23.61 -3.34
N SER A 188 -19.96 23.20 -4.59
CA SER A 188 -18.65 22.75 -5.06
C SER A 188 -17.56 23.82 -4.90
N ILE A 189 -17.88 25.09 -5.16
CA ILE A 189 -16.97 26.23 -4.93
C ILE A 189 -16.73 26.44 -3.43
N LYS A 190 -17.76 26.35 -2.58
CA LYS A 190 -17.63 26.39 -1.11
C LYS A 190 -16.73 25.29 -0.54
N TYR A 191 -16.55 24.15 -1.22
CA TYR A 191 -15.59 23.12 -0.81
C TYR A 191 -14.17 23.31 -1.39
N ASN A 192 -14.05 23.75 -2.64
CA ASN A 192 -12.75 23.89 -3.32
C ASN A 192 -12.00 25.20 -2.97
N LEU A 193 -12.71 26.32 -2.88
CA LEU A 193 -12.14 27.63 -2.54
C LEU A 193 -11.40 27.64 -1.18
N PRO A 194 -11.89 27.01 -0.10
CA PRO A 194 -11.13 26.93 1.14
C PRO A 194 -9.87 26.05 1.06
N SER A 195 -9.69 25.21 0.03
CA SER A 195 -8.37 24.57 -0.20
C SER A 195 -7.38 25.62 -0.69
N LYS A 196 -7.70 26.32 -1.78
CA LYS A 196 -6.87 27.40 -2.35
C LYS A 196 -6.54 28.49 -1.33
N MET A 197 -7.51 28.86 -0.48
CA MET A 197 -7.28 29.80 0.62
C MET A 197 -6.37 29.24 1.72
N ARG A 198 -6.45 27.95 2.04
CA ARG A 198 -5.52 27.29 2.98
C ARG A 198 -4.13 27.18 2.38
N GLU A 199 -3.99 26.89 1.09
CA GLU A 199 -2.70 26.93 0.38
C GLU A 199 -2.03 28.31 0.54
N VAL A 200 -2.76 29.41 0.35
CA VAL A 200 -2.22 30.77 0.59
C VAL A 200 -1.94 31.04 2.09
N ARG A 201 -2.85 30.66 2.99
CA ARG A 201 -2.69 30.88 4.45
C ARG A 201 -1.51 30.10 5.05
N ASP A 202 -1.34 28.87 4.62
CA ASP A 202 -0.37 27.90 5.16
C ASP A 202 1.01 28.01 4.47
N GLY A 203 1.18 28.98 3.56
CA GLY A 203 2.48 29.38 2.99
C GLY A 203 2.88 28.65 1.70
N LEU A 204 1.93 28.11 0.94
CA LEU A 204 2.18 27.33 -0.28
C LEU A 204 2.16 28.14 -1.58
N ASP A 205 1.62 29.38 -1.63
CA ASP A 205 1.37 30.07 -2.91
C ASP A 205 2.60 30.73 -3.56
N LYS A 206 3.61 31.10 -2.75
CA LYS A 206 5.05 31.15 -3.06
C LYS A 206 5.84 31.24 -1.76
N THR A 207 6.84 30.38 -1.59
CA THR A 207 7.87 30.59 -0.56
C THR A 207 8.86 31.61 -1.10
N ASP A 208 9.03 32.75 -0.42
CA ASP A 208 9.93 33.81 -0.89
C ASP A 208 11.41 33.39 -0.81
N THR A 209 12.26 34.05 -1.58
CA THR A 209 13.68 33.70 -1.70
C THR A 209 14.46 33.84 -0.39
N ALA A 210 14.05 34.70 0.56
CA ALA A 210 14.69 34.78 1.87
C ALA A 210 14.25 33.62 2.79
N THR A 211 12.98 33.25 2.77
CA THR A 211 12.47 32.05 3.48
C THR A 211 13.08 30.76 2.91
N LEU A 212 13.18 30.62 1.59
CA LEU A 212 13.87 29.49 0.95
C LEU A 212 15.37 29.45 1.29
N ARG A 213 16.04 30.61 1.32
CA ARG A 213 17.45 30.71 1.75
C ARG A 213 17.65 30.28 3.20
N ASN A 214 16.79 30.71 4.11
CA ASN A 214 16.85 30.30 5.51
C ASN A 214 16.57 28.79 5.67
N MET A 215 15.56 28.27 4.98
CA MET A 215 15.25 26.83 4.96
C MET A 215 16.42 26.00 4.43
N ALA A 216 17.03 26.42 3.32
CA ALA A 216 18.22 25.78 2.77
C ALA A 216 19.40 25.82 3.74
N LYS A 217 19.60 26.93 4.46
CA LYS A 217 20.65 27.09 5.47
C LYS A 217 20.50 26.10 6.64
N ASP A 218 19.31 26.02 7.23
CA ASP A 218 19.06 25.19 8.40
C ASP A 218 19.08 23.69 8.06
N ILE A 219 18.55 23.32 6.90
CA ILE A 219 18.65 21.94 6.39
C ILE A 219 20.12 21.59 6.10
N PHE A 220 20.89 22.48 5.46
CA PHE A 220 22.32 22.24 5.21
C PHE A 220 23.07 22.00 6.52
N LYS A 221 22.87 22.86 7.53
CA LYS A 221 23.46 22.71 8.86
C LYS A 221 23.11 21.37 9.51
N THR A 222 21.87 20.92 9.32
CA THR A 222 21.39 19.62 9.82
C THR A 222 21.99 18.42 9.08
N VAL A 223 22.23 18.52 7.77
CA VAL A 223 22.74 17.40 6.93
C VAL A 223 24.26 17.28 6.95
N PHE A 224 24.97 18.41 6.94
CA PHE A 224 26.43 18.49 6.85
C PHE A 224 27.13 18.79 8.19
N GLY A 225 26.39 19.13 9.25
CA GLY A 225 26.95 19.41 10.59
C GLY A 225 27.72 20.73 10.71
N ARG A 226 27.70 21.59 9.67
CA ARG A 226 28.39 22.89 9.62
C ARG A 226 27.56 23.95 8.91
N GLU A 227 27.91 25.23 9.10
CA GLU A 227 27.35 26.30 8.27
C GLU A 227 27.75 26.12 6.78
N PRO A 228 26.87 26.51 5.84
CA PRO A 228 27.21 26.60 4.42
C PRO A 228 28.07 27.84 4.15
N SER A 229 28.99 27.73 3.19
CA SER A 229 29.64 28.89 2.58
C SER A 229 28.66 29.68 1.69
N SER A 230 29.01 30.91 1.33
CA SER A 230 28.14 31.80 0.54
C SER A 230 27.72 31.21 -0.82
N SER A 231 28.59 30.45 -1.47
CA SER A 231 28.33 29.75 -2.73
C SER A 231 27.43 28.53 -2.54
N GLU A 232 27.71 27.68 -1.54
CA GLU A 232 26.87 26.53 -1.20
C GLU A 232 25.44 26.99 -0.87
N LEU A 233 25.30 28.03 -0.05
CA LEU A 233 24.00 28.58 0.31
C LEU A 233 23.27 29.15 -0.92
N ALA A 234 23.98 29.78 -1.86
CA ALA A 234 23.38 30.23 -3.12
C ALA A 234 22.86 29.05 -3.95
N THR A 235 23.68 28.03 -4.21
CA THR A 235 23.29 26.83 -4.97
C THR A 235 22.11 26.09 -4.34
N TRP A 236 22.07 25.96 -3.01
CA TRP A 236 20.94 25.31 -2.33
C TRP A 236 19.68 26.18 -2.25
N THR A 237 19.81 27.51 -2.23
CA THR A 237 18.67 28.42 -2.41
C THR A 237 18.09 28.29 -3.82
N GLU A 238 18.95 28.25 -4.85
CA GLU A 238 18.54 28.10 -6.26
C GLU A 238 17.84 26.76 -6.51
N LYS A 239 18.37 25.65 -5.97
CA LYS A 239 17.70 24.34 -6.04
C LYS A 239 16.34 24.36 -5.36
N ALA A 240 16.24 24.96 -4.16
CA ALA A 240 14.97 25.09 -3.44
C ALA A 240 13.95 25.96 -4.22
N GLN A 241 14.41 27.03 -4.88
CA GLN A 241 13.60 27.89 -5.75
C GLN A 241 13.07 27.12 -6.97
N LYS A 242 13.92 26.35 -7.67
CA LYS A 242 13.50 25.50 -8.80
C LYS A 242 12.48 24.44 -8.42
N MET A 243 12.55 23.87 -7.22
CA MET A 243 11.53 22.92 -6.73
C MET A 243 10.16 23.60 -6.53
N VAL A 244 10.11 24.91 -6.25
CA VAL A 244 8.86 25.69 -6.19
C VAL A 244 8.41 26.11 -7.59
N ASP A 245 9.33 26.58 -8.43
CA ASP A 245 9.01 27.19 -9.72
C ASP A 245 8.83 26.20 -10.87
N ASP A 246 9.60 25.11 -10.93
CA ASP A 246 9.51 24.07 -11.95
C ASP A 246 8.58 22.94 -11.48
N ASP A 247 8.93 22.27 -10.37
CA ASP A 247 8.21 21.10 -9.83
C ASP A 247 6.90 21.45 -9.08
N LYS A 248 6.60 22.74 -8.89
CA LYS A 248 5.42 23.27 -8.17
C LYS A 248 5.29 22.78 -6.71
N MET A 249 6.39 22.46 -6.05
CA MET A 249 6.37 21.96 -4.67
C MET A 249 6.00 23.04 -3.67
N SER A 250 5.27 22.62 -2.63
CA SER A 250 5.03 23.43 -1.42
C SER A 250 6.30 23.62 -0.60
N ALA A 251 6.31 24.62 0.29
CA ALA A 251 7.34 24.78 1.33
C ALA A 251 7.60 23.48 2.12
N THR A 252 6.54 22.69 2.39
CA THR A 252 6.63 21.38 3.02
C THR A 252 7.33 20.35 2.13
N GLY A 253 6.99 20.31 0.83
CA GLY A 253 7.63 19.43 -0.16
C GLY A 253 9.13 19.74 -0.34
N VAL A 254 9.49 21.02 -0.43
CA VAL A 254 10.89 21.47 -0.41
C VAL A 254 11.59 21.00 0.89
N LYS A 255 10.95 21.21 2.05
CA LYS A 255 11.48 20.80 3.35
C LYS A 255 11.65 19.28 3.50
N THR A 256 10.87 18.45 2.80
CA THR A 256 11.04 16.98 2.78
C THR A 256 12.09 16.50 1.77
N THR A 257 12.20 17.15 0.62
CA THR A 257 12.99 16.65 -0.52
C THR A 257 14.41 17.24 -0.58
N LEU A 258 14.58 18.54 -0.26
CA LEU A 258 15.88 19.21 -0.22
C LEU A 258 16.90 18.54 0.74
N PRO A 259 16.52 18.03 1.94
CA PRO A 259 17.46 17.29 2.80
C PRO A 259 17.97 16.01 2.16
N SER A 260 17.19 15.35 1.31
CA SER A 260 17.61 14.13 0.61
C SER A 260 18.63 14.45 -0.47
N MET A 261 18.37 15.46 -1.32
CA MET A 261 19.34 15.94 -2.30
C MET A 261 20.66 16.39 -1.65
N MET A 262 20.60 17.02 -0.47
CA MET A 262 21.78 17.39 0.30
C MET A 262 22.54 16.17 0.84
N ARG A 263 21.84 15.11 1.27
CA ARG A 263 22.49 13.83 1.67
C ARG A 263 23.13 13.15 0.48
N ASP A 264 22.50 13.16 -0.70
CA ASP A 264 23.09 12.61 -1.92
C ASP A 264 24.42 13.31 -2.24
N VAL A 265 24.45 14.66 -2.28
CA VAL A 265 25.70 15.43 -2.48
C VAL A 265 26.74 15.15 -1.39
N ARG A 266 26.33 15.03 -0.12
CA ARG A 266 27.22 14.74 1.02
C ARG A 266 27.84 13.33 0.93
N ASP A 267 27.04 12.35 0.52
CA ASP A 267 27.43 10.95 0.35
C ASP A 267 28.10 10.71 -1.02
N GLY A 268 28.29 11.76 -1.85
CA GLY A 268 28.89 11.72 -3.18
C GLY A 268 27.97 11.21 -4.31
N LEU A 269 26.71 10.91 -4.01
CA LEU A 269 25.74 10.26 -4.91
C LEU A 269 25.09 11.22 -5.92
N ASP A 270 25.44 12.50 -5.89
CA ASP A 270 24.99 13.49 -6.88
C ASP A 270 25.61 13.29 -8.27
N LYS A 271 26.59 12.38 -8.39
CA LYS A 271 27.38 12.11 -9.59
C LYS A 271 27.53 10.62 -9.85
N THR A 272 27.92 10.28 -11.06
CA THR A 272 28.23 8.92 -11.53
C THR A 272 29.64 8.82 -12.13
N ASP A 273 30.55 9.69 -11.68
CA ASP A 273 31.94 9.66 -12.13
C ASP A 273 32.71 8.44 -11.59
N THR A 274 33.86 8.14 -12.21
CA THR A 274 34.65 6.94 -11.90
C THR A 274 35.16 6.90 -10.46
N ALA A 275 35.47 8.04 -9.83
CA ALA A 275 35.97 8.06 -8.46
C ALA A 275 34.83 7.81 -7.46
N THR A 276 33.68 8.44 -7.68
CA THR A 276 32.43 8.20 -6.93
C THR A 276 32.02 6.72 -7.00
N LEU A 277 31.91 6.15 -8.22
CA LEU A 277 31.53 4.75 -8.39
C LEU A 277 32.55 3.77 -7.80
N ARG A 278 33.85 4.09 -7.83
CA ARG A 278 34.92 3.26 -7.23
C ARG A 278 34.84 3.28 -5.70
N ASN A 279 34.63 4.44 -5.08
CA ASN A 279 34.46 4.54 -3.63
C ASN A 279 33.20 3.78 -3.18
N LEU A 280 32.08 3.97 -3.88
CA LEU A 280 30.84 3.24 -3.62
C LEU A 280 31.02 1.73 -3.75
N ALA A 281 31.68 1.25 -4.81
CA ALA A 281 32.01 -0.16 -4.97
C ALA A 281 32.90 -0.70 -3.84
N LYS A 282 33.86 0.11 -3.36
CA LYS A 282 34.74 -0.27 -2.24
C LYS A 282 33.98 -0.46 -0.93
N ASP A 283 33.13 0.50 -0.56
CA ASP A 283 32.40 0.48 0.71
C ASP A 283 31.31 -0.60 0.72
N VAL A 284 30.61 -0.78 -0.40
CA VAL A 284 29.65 -1.88 -0.57
C VAL A 284 30.34 -3.25 -0.54
N PHE A 285 31.55 -3.38 -1.10
CA PHE A 285 32.32 -4.61 -0.98
C PHE A 285 32.73 -4.90 0.46
N LYS A 286 33.27 -3.89 1.16
CA LYS A 286 33.70 -4.03 2.55
C LYS A 286 32.57 -4.44 3.50
N THR A 287 31.38 -3.86 3.30
CA THR A 287 30.18 -4.23 4.06
C THR A 287 29.60 -5.59 3.68
N THR A 288 29.73 -6.04 2.43
CA THR A 288 29.17 -7.32 1.96
C THR A 288 30.05 -8.54 2.24
N TYR A 289 31.38 -8.36 2.18
CA TYR A 289 32.39 -9.43 2.31
C TYR A 289 33.22 -9.34 3.61
N GLY A 290 33.08 -8.28 4.41
CA GLY A 290 33.79 -8.12 5.69
C GLY A 290 35.29 -7.81 5.58
N ARG A 291 35.81 -7.58 4.37
CA ARG A 291 37.22 -7.29 4.10
C ARG A 291 37.39 -6.22 3.01
N GLU A 292 38.59 -5.66 2.89
CA GLU A 292 38.95 -4.83 1.74
C GLU A 292 38.93 -5.67 0.43
N PRO A 293 38.54 -5.07 -0.71
CA PRO A 293 38.70 -5.68 -2.02
C PRO A 293 40.16 -5.66 -2.47
N THR A 294 40.58 -6.68 -3.23
CA THR A 294 41.80 -6.62 -4.04
C THR A 294 41.62 -5.67 -5.24
N SER A 295 42.71 -5.25 -5.87
CA SER A 295 42.67 -4.30 -7.01
C SER A 295 41.79 -4.78 -8.16
N SER A 296 41.79 -6.09 -8.48
CA SER A 296 40.98 -6.69 -9.54
C SER A 296 39.50 -6.83 -9.15
N GLU A 297 39.20 -7.13 -7.89
CA GLU A 297 37.82 -7.13 -7.37
C GLU A 297 37.22 -5.72 -7.39
N LEU A 298 37.96 -4.73 -6.89
CA LEU A 298 37.53 -3.34 -6.88
C LEU A 298 37.30 -2.82 -8.32
N GLU A 299 38.17 -3.19 -9.25
CA GLU A 299 38.00 -2.85 -10.66
C GLU A 299 36.76 -3.51 -11.26
N THR A 300 36.57 -4.81 -11.03
CA THR A 300 35.37 -5.57 -11.49
C THR A 300 34.08 -4.95 -10.96
N TRP A 301 34.04 -4.58 -9.68
CA TRP A 301 32.85 -3.97 -9.08
C TRP A 301 32.65 -2.50 -9.47
N THR A 302 33.73 -1.74 -9.74
CA THR A 302 33.63 -0.40 -10.34
C THR A 302 33.06 -0.47 -11.76
N GLN A 303 33.46 -1.46 -12.56
CA GLN A 303 32.94 -1.67 -13.92
C GLN A 303 31.48 -2.13 -13.92
N LYS A 304 31.08 -3.01 -12.98
CA LYS A 304 29.66 -3.36 -12.77
C LYS A 304 28.83 -2.13 -12.36
N ALA A 305 29.32 -1.34 -11.40
CA ALA A 305 28.69 -0.09 -10.98
C ALA A 305 28.54 0.91 -12.14
N ARG A 306 29.54 1.02 -13.02
CA ARG A 306 29.46 1.82 -14.25
C ARG A 306 28.42 1.27 -15.24
N LYS A 307 28.34 -0.04 -15.48
CA LYS A 307 27.31 -0.63 -16.35
C LYS A 307 25.89 -0.30 -15.89
N MET A 308 25.64 -0.26 -14.58
CA MET A 308 24.33 0.14 -14.05
C MET A 308 23.99 1.62 -14.35
N VAL A 309 24.98 2.47 -14.59
CA VAL A 309 24.79 3.85 -15.05
C VAL A 309 24.66 3.91 -16.58
N ASP A 310 25.52 3.20 -17.30
CA ASP A 310 25.64 3.27 -18.76
C ASP A 310 24.55 2.48 -19.48
N ASP A 311 24.22 1.28 -19.00
CA ASP A 311 23.21 0.38 -19.55
C ASP A 311 21.83 0.66 -18.90
N ASP A 312 21.71 0.51 -17.57
CA ASP A 312 20.43 0.61 -16.83
C ASP A 312 20.00 2.06 -16.47
N LYS A 313 20.80 3.07 -16.82
CA LYS A 313 20.56 4.51 -16.56
C LYS A 313 20.37 4.89 -15.09
N MET A 314 20.91 4.12 -14.15
CA MET A 314 20.83 4.44 -12.72
C MET A 314 21.68 5.66 -12.34
N ASN A 315 21.19 6.45 -11.37
CA ASN A 315 22.03 7.37 -10.62
C ASN A 315 22.80 6.63 -9.52
N ALA A 316 23.79 7.27 -8.87
CA ALA A 316 24.60 6.60 -7.85
C ALA A 316 23.80 6.17 -6.61
N THR A 317 22.65 6.78 -6.31
CA THR A 317 21.73 6.31 -5.27
C THR A 317 21.09 4.96 -5.66
N GLY A 318 20.67 4.79 -6.92
CA GLY A 318 20.22 3.50 -7.47
C GLY A 318 21.31 2.44 -7.52
N VAL A 319 22.55 2.84 -7.83
CA VAL A 319 23.72 1.94 -7.72
C VAL A 319 23.95 1.53 -6.27
N LYS A 320 23.88 2.46 -5.31
CA LYS A 320 24.05 2.22 -3.86
C LYS A 320 23.02 1.25 -3.30
N THR A 321 21.79 1.24 -3.82
CA THR A 321 20.75 0.27 -3.42
C THR A 321 20.90 -1.10 -4.07
N THR A 322 21.37 -1.17 -5.32
CA THR A 322 21.32 -2.40 -6.13
C THR A 322 22.62 -3.20 -6.12
N LEU A 323 23.78 -2.52 -6.12
CA LEU A 323 25.11 -3.15 -6.07
C LEU A 323 25.33 -4.10 -4.87
N PRO A 324 24.82 -3.82 -3.63
CA PRO A 324 24.94 -4.74 -2.51
C PRO A 324 24.18 -6.06 -2.71
N SER A 325 23.12 -6.06 -3.52
CA SER A 325 22.40 -7.29 -3.87
C SER A 325 23.22 -8.13 -4.85
N MET A 326 23.75 -7.51 -5.92
CA MET A 326 24.63 -8.20 -6.87
C MET A 326 25.89 -8.78 -6.19
N MET A 327 26.47 -8.09 -5.21
CA MET A 327 27.61 -8.60 -4.43
C MET A 327 27.23 -9.79 -3.54
N ARG A 328 26.05 -9.76 -2.89
CA ARG A 328 25.55 -10.90 -2.13
C ARG A 328 25.28 -12.10 -3.02
N ASP A 329 24.70 -11.88 -4.20
CA ASP A 329 24.44 -12.96 -5.16
C ASP A 329 25.74 -13.64 -5.61
N VAL A 330 26.79 -12.89 -5.96
CA VAL A 330 28.12 -13.46 -6.29
C VAL A 330 28.77 -14.16 -5.10
N ARG A 331 28.62 -13.63 -3.88
CA ARG A 331 29.15 -14.23 -2.65
C ARG A 331 28.46 -15.56 -2.32
N ASP A 332 27.15 -15.62 -2.53
CA ASP A 332 26.28 -16.76 -2.20
C ASP A 332 26.15 -17.74 -3.38
N GLY A 333 26.84 -17.49 -4.50
CA GLY A 333 26.86 -18.32 -5.72
C GLY A 333 25.63 -18.18 -6.64
N LEU A 334 24.70 -17.28 -6.30
CA LEU A 334 23.43 -17.07 -7.00
C LEU A 334 23.56 -16.24 -8.29
N ASP A 335 24.77 -15.76 -8.59
CA ASP A 335 25.14 -15.21 -9.90
C ASP A 335 25.26 -16.30 -10.99
N LYS A 336 25.44 -17.56 -10.60
CA LYS A 336 25.68 -18.69 -11.51
C LYS A 336 24.44 -19.56 -11.69
N THR A 337 24.31 -20.14 -12.86
CA THR A 337 23.22 -21.07 -13.22
C THR A 337 23.74 -22.45 -13.61
N ASP A 338 24.88 -22.84 -13.01
CA ASP A 338 25.46 -24.16 -13.16
C ASP A 338 24.62 -25.24 -12.44
N THR A 339 24.82 -26.49 -12.85
CA THR A 339 24.03 -27.63 -12.37
C THR A 339 24.17 -27.89 -10.86
N ALA A 340 25.32 -27.58 -10.24
CA ALA A 340 25.50 -27.78 -8.80
C ALA A 340 24.75 -26.71 -8.00
N THR A 341 24.84 -25.44 -8.42
CA THR A 341 24.07 -24.32 -7.84
C THR A 341 22.56 -24.57 -7.95
N LEU A 342 22.07 -24.95 -9.14
CA LEU A 342 20.65 -25.23 -9.35
C LEU A 342 20.18 -26.47 -8.56
N ARG A 343 21.00 -27.52 -8.45
CA ARG A 343 20.67 -28.73 -7.66
C ARG A 343 20.60 -28.43 -6.16
N ASN A 344 21.49 -27.59 -5.64
CA ASN A 344 21.45 -27.16 -4.24
C ASN A 344 20.18 -26.33 -3.96
N LEU A 345 19.86 -25.37 -4.83
CA LEU A 345 18.61 -24.60 -4.72
C LEU A 345 17.36 -25.49 -4.79
N ALA A 346 17.32 -26.46 -5.69
CA ALA A 346 16.23 -27.44 -5.77
C ALA A 346 16.14 -28.29 -4.49
N LYS A 347 17.27 -28.69 -3.90
CA LYS A 347 17.31 -29.45 -2.65
C LYS A 347 16.76 -28.65 -1.47
N ASP A 348 17.24 -27.42 -1.28
CA ASP A 348 16.86 -26.57 -0.15
C ASP A 348 15.40 -26.10 -0.26
N ALA A 349 14.97 -25.70 -1.45
CA ALA A 349 13.57 -25.35 -1.71
C ALA A 349 12.63 -26.53 -1.45
N PHE A 350 13.01 -27.76 -1.84
CA PHE A 350 12.21 -28.95 -1.59
C PHE A 350 12.12 -29.24 -0.09
N LYS A 351 13.26 -29.23 0.62
CA LYS A 351 13.32 -29.46 2.07
C LYS A 351 12.44 -28.49 2.85
N ASN A 352 12.47 -27.21 2.49
CA ASN A 352 11.66 -26.17 3.10
C ASN A 352 10.15 -26.27 2.74
N THR A 353 9.80 -26.85 1.58
CA THR A 353 8.41 -26.95 1.12
C THR A 353 7.68 -28.21 1.58
N TYR A 354 8.41 -29.33 1.65
CA TYR A 354 7.88 -30.68 1.95
C TYR A 354 8.32 -31.23 3.31
N GLY A 355 9.20 -30.54 4.05
CA GLY A 355 9.64 -30.94 5.40
C GLY A 355 10.57 -32.16 5.46
N ARG A 356 11.01 -32.69 4.31
CA ARG A 356 11.90 -33.86 4.19
C ARG A 356 12.94 -33.67 3.09
N GLU A 357 13.97 -34.50 3.10
CA GLU A 357 14.89 -34.61 1.97
C GLU A 357 14.17 -35.13 0.70
N PRO A 358 14.54 -34.67 -0.50
CA PRO A 358 14.04 -35.25 -1.75
C PRO A 358 14.71 -36.60 -2.03
N THR A 359 13.97 -37.52 -2.66
CA THR A 359 14.56 -38.68 -3.32
C THR A 359 15.35 -38.26 -4.56
N SER A 360 16.23 -39.13 -5.08
CA SER A 360 17.07 -38.81 -6.25
C SER A 360 16.25 -38.39 -7.48
N GLY A 361 15.11 -39.04 -7.74
CA GLY A 361 14.22 -38.68 -8.84
C GLY A 361 13.46 -37.36 -8.65
N GLU A 362 13.06 -37.05 -7.42
CA GLU A 362 12.44 -35.75 -7.09
C GLU A 362 13.46 -34.62 -7.22
N LEU A 363 14.66 -34.80 -6.67
CA LEU A 363 15.74 -33.81 -6.77
C LEU A 363 16.12 -33.57 -8.23
N GLU A 364 16.19 -34.62 -9.04
CA GLU A 364 16.46 -34.51 -10.47
C GLU A 364 15.33 -33.75 -11.20
N THR A 365 14.07 -34.10 -10.95
CA THR A 365 12.88 -33.41 -11.51
C THR A 365 12.88 -31.92 -11.17
N TRP A 366 13.19 -31.56 -9.91
CA TRP A 366 13.22 -30.16 -9.48
C TRP A 366 14.48 -29.41 -9.93
N THR A 367 15.62 -30.09 -10.11
CA THR A 367 16.81 -29.52 -10.76
C THR A 367 16.53 -29.21 -12.22
N GLN A 368 15.80 -30.07 -12.92
CA GLN A 368 15.39 -29.83 -14.32
C GLN A 368 14.34 -28.73 -14.46
N LYS A 369 13.37 -28.61 -13.52
CA LYS A 369 12.47 -27.44 -13.45
C LYS A 369 13.25 -26.15 -13.18
N ALA A 370 14.17 -26.15 -12.21
CA ALA A 370 15.06 -25.02 -11.94
C ALA A 370 15.92 -24.64 -13.17
N ARG A 371 16.37 -25.63 -13.95
CA ARG A 371 17.12 -25.41 -15.19
C ARG A 371 16.25 -24.80 -16.30
N LYS A 372 15.00 -25.22 -16.45
CA LYS A 372 14.04 -24.58 -17.38
C LYS A 372 13.80 -23.11 -17.05
N MET A 373 13.71 -22.74 -15.77
CA MET A 373 13.58 -21.32 -15.39
C MET A 373 14.80 -20.48 -15.80
N VAL A 374 15.98 -21.09 -15.97
CA VAL A 374 17.16 -20.43 -16.55
C VAL A 374 17.10 -20.41 -18.08
N ASP A 375 16.81 -21.56 -18.71
CA ASP A 375 16.92 -21.71 -20.15
C ASP A 375 15.72 -21.13 -20.91
N ASP A 376 14.51 -21.22 -20.37
CA ASP A 376 13.26 -20.70 -20.92
C ASP A 376 13.02 -19.25 -20.43
N ASP A 377 12.84 -19.06 -19.10
CA ASP A 377 12.46 -17.77 -18.49
C ASP A 377 13.64 -16.78 -18.25
N LYS A 378 14.87 -17.18 -18.61
CA LYS A 378 16.12 -16.39 -18.47
C LYS A 378 16.46 -15.94 -17.04
N MET A 379 15.97 -16.65 -16.02
CA MET A 379 16.29 -16.32 -14.62
C MET A 379 17.75 -16.63 -14.27
N ASN A 380 18.32 -15.82 -13.38
CA ASN A 380 19.53 -16.19 -12.63
C ASN A 380 19.16 -17.08 -11.41
N ALA A 381 20.16 -17.59 -10.69
CA ALA A 381 19.90 -18.44 -9.53
C ALA A 381 19.20 -17.71 -8.37
N THR A 382 19.31 -16.37 -8.26
CA THR A 382 18.48 -15.56 -7.34
C THR A 382 16.99 -15.61 -7.71
N GLY A 383 16.67 -15.49 -9.01
CA GLY A 383 15.33 -15.67 -9.54
C GLY A 383 14.79 -17.08 -9.30
N VAL A 384 15.58 -18.11 -9.58
CA VAL A 384 15.25 -19.52 -9.29
C VAL A 384 14.99 -19.73 -7.80
N LYS A 385 15.88 -19.27 -6.91
CA LYS A 385 15.74 -19.35 -5.44
C LYS A 385 14.44 -18.73 -4.93
N THR A 386 13.94 -17.71 -5.62
CA THR A 386 12.72 -16.98 -5.26
C THR A 386 11.45 -17.68 -5.77
N HIS A 387 11.45 -18.16 -7.02
CA HIS A 387 10.24 -18.67 -7.68
C HIS A 387 10.05 -20.20 -7.53
N LEU A 388 11.13 -20.98 -7.46
CA LEU A 388 11.07 -22.44 -7.37
C LEU A 388 10.28 -22.94 -6.13
N PRO A 389 10.39 -22.33 -4.93
CA PRO A 389 9.54 -22.68 -3.78
C PRO A 389 8.05 -22.36 -3.98
N SER A 390 7.68 -21.51 -4.95
CA SER A 390 6.26 -21.30 -5.31
C SER A 390 5.76 -22.46 -6.14
N MET A 391 6.47 -22.83 -7.20
CA MET A 391 6.14 -23.99 -8.05
C MET A 391 6.09 -25.31 -7.25
N MET A 392 6.96 -25.46 -6.24
CA MET A 392 6.91 -26.60 -5.32
C MET A 392 5.68 -26.60 -4.41
N ARG A 393 5.25 -25.44 -3.90
CA ARG A 393 4.00 -25.35 -3.13
C ARG A 393 2.79 -25.65 -4.01
N GLU A 394 2.76 -25.12 -5.23
CA GLU A 394 1.72 -25.43 -6.22
C GLU A 394 1.66 -26.94 -6.52
N ALA A 395 2.79 -27.59 -6.79
CA ALA A 395 2.83 -29.04 -7.04
C ALA A 395 2.50 -29.89 -5.78
N ARG A 396 2.83 -29.42 -4.58
CA ARG A 396 2.43 -30.05 -3.31
C ARG A 396 0.93 -29.93 -3.06
N ASP A 397 0.36 -28.77 -3.34
CA ASP A 397 -1.03 -28.41 -3.06
C ASP A 397 -1.96 -28.77 -4.23
N GLY A 398 -1.43 -29.46 -5.26
CA GLY A 398 -2.15 -29.94 -6.43
C GLY A 398 -2.68 -28.83 -7.33
N LEU A 399 -1.95 -27.73 -7.45
CA LEU A 399 -2.27 -26.53 -8.25
C LEU A 399 -1.40 -26.42 -9.52
N ASP A 400 -0.46 -27.35 -9.74
CA ASP A 400 0.39 -27.40 -10.93
C ASP A 400 -0.32 -27.99 -12.18
N LYS A 401 -1.62 -28.29 -12.06
CA LYS A 401 -2.45 -28.98 -13.07
C LYS A 401 -3.87 -28.40 -13.11
N THR A 402 -4.54 -28.59 -14.25
CA THR A 402 -5.92 -28.17 -14.47
C THR A 402 -6.78 -29.32 -15.02
N ASP A 403 -6.54 -30.54 -14.53
CA ASP A 403 -7.34 -31.72 -14.82
C ASP A 403 -8.67 -31.73 -14.05
N ASP A 404 -9.67 -32.48 -14.54
CA ASP A 404 -10.99 -32.63 -13.92
C ASP A 404 -10.96 -32.94 -12.42
N GLY A 405 -10.05 -33.80 -11.96
CA GLY A 405 -9.95 -34.18 -10.55
C GLY A 405 -9.50 -33.00 -9.70
N THR A 406 -8.46 -32.30 -10.16
CA THR A 406 -8.00 -31.04 -9.57
C THR A 406 -9.09 -29.97 -9.59
N LEU A 407 -9.73 -29.71 -10.73
CA LEU A 407 -10.76 -28.68 -10.86
C LEU A 407 -11.99 -28.96 -9.97
N ARG A 408 -12.44 -30.22 -9.89
CA ARG A 408 -13.54 -30.64 -8.99
C ARG A 408 -13.19 -30.41 -7.52
N ARG A 409 -11.96 -30.72 -7.10
CA ARG A 409 -11.49 -30.45 -5.74
C ARG A 409 -11.50 -28.94 -5.44
N LEU A 410 -10.96 -28.12 -6.34
CA LEU A 410 -10.88 -26.66 -6.15
C LEU A 410 -12.27 -26.00 -6.10
N LEU A 411 -13.25 -26.53 -6.85
CA LEU A 411 -14.63 -26.10 -6.76
C LEU A 411 -15.26 -26.45 -5.40
N ASN A 412 -15.06 -27.68 -4.91
CA ASN A 412 -15.52 -28.10 -3.58
C ASN A 412 -14.89 -27.27 -2.45
N GLU A 413 -13.59 -26.95 -2.56
CA GLU A 413 -12.91 -26.02 -1.65
C GLU A 413 -13.53 -24.62 -1.69
N ALA A 414 -13.82 -24.08 -2.89
CA ALA A 414 -14.42 -22.76 -3.05
C ALA A 414 -15.86 -22.70 -2.49
N PHE A 415 -16.69 -23.73 -2.70
CA PHE A 415 -18.02 -23.85 -2.08
C PHE A 415 -17.91 -23.85 -0.55
N ARG A 416 -16.95 -24.61 0.02
CA ARG A 416 -16.73 -24.68 1.47
C ARG A 416 -16.15 -23.38 2.05
N GLU A 417 -15.40 -22.61 1.28
CA GLU A 417 -14.92 -21.29 1.69
C GLU A 417 -16.05 -20.25 1.70
N VAL A 418 -16.92 -20.25 0.69
CA VAL A 418 -18.00 -19.25 0.53
C VAL A 418 -19.22 -19.54 1.40
N LEU A 419 -19.60 -20.82 1.58
CA LEU A 419 -20.73 -21.24 2.41
C LEU A 419 -20.32 -21.71 3.82
N GLY A 420 -19.03 -21.69 4.12
CA GLY A 420 -18.47 -22.14 5.40
C GLY A 420 -18.38 -23.67 5.54
N PRO A 421 -17.78 -24.15 6.65
CA PRO A 421 -17.42 -25.56 6.83
C PRO A 421 -18.62 -26.52 6.92
N ASN A 422 -19.81 -26.00 7.22
CA ASN A 422 -21.09 -26.72 7.30
C ASN A 422 -22.03 -26.40 6.12
N GLY A 423 -21.54 -25.70 5.09
CA GLY A 423 -22.31 -25.40 3.89
C GLY A 423 -22.64 -26.65 3.07
N ARG A 424 -23.69 -26.57 2.23
CA ARG A 424 -24.04 -27.65 1.30
C ARG A 424 -22.92 -27.89 0.27
N PRO A 425 -22.72 -29.13 -0.20
CA PRO A 425 -21.91 -29.37 -1.39
C PRO A 425 -22.55 -28.73 -2.64
N PRO A 426 -21.77 -28.54 -3.73
CA PRO A 426 -22.32 -28.22 -5.03
C PRO A 426 -23.16 -29.39 -5.57
N SER A 427 -24.25 -29.06 -6.27
CA SER A 427 -25.04 -30.00 -7.06
C SER A 427 -24.41 -30.26 -8.42
N ASP A 428 -24.74 -31.37 -9.10
CA ASP A 428 -24.16 -31.73 -10.40
C ASP A 428 -24.36 -30.63 -11.47
N ALA A 429 -25.47 -29.89 -11.41
CA ALA A 429 -25.72 -28.75 -12.30
C ALA A 429 -24.71 -27.61 -12.08
N GLU A 430 -24.40 -27.29 -10.82
CA GLU A 430 -23.37 -26.31 -10.46
C GLU A 430 -21.98 -26.82 -10.83
N VAL A 431 -21.66 -28.08 -10.53
CA VAL A 431 -20.39 -28.71 -10.89
C VAL A 431 -20.15 -28.63 -12.40
N ASN A 432 -21.13 -29.03 -13.22
CA ASN A 432 -20.99 -29.01 -14.67
C ASN A 432 -20.86 -27.58 -15.23
N ALA A 433 -21.59 -26.60 -14.67
CA ALA A 433 -21.51 -25.20 -15.10
C ALA A 433 -20.16 -24.56 -14.74
N TRP A 434 -19.67 -24.76 -13.51
CA TRP A 434 -18.38 -24.22 -13.06
C TRP A 434 -17.18 -24.93 -13.71
N LEU A 435 -17.23 -26.25 -13.90
CA LEU A 435 -16.19 -26.96 -14.64
C LEU A 435 -16.11 -26.50 -16.10
N LYS A 436 -17.26 -26.33 -16.79
CA LYS A 436 -17.26 -25.78 -18.14
C LYS A 436 -16.52 -24.44 -18.18
N LYS A 437 -16.89 -23.50 -17.30
CA LYS A 437 -16.21 -22.19 -17.19
C LYS A 437 -14.71 -22.31 -16.90
N ALA A 438 -14.30 -23.29 -16.09
CA ALA A 438 -12.88 -23.55 -15.86
C ALA A 438 -12.16 -24.10 -17.11
N HIS A 439 -12.77 -25.02 -17.86
CA HIS A 439 -12.19 -25.49 -19.12
C HIS A 439 -12.10 -24.38 -20.17
N ASP A 440 -13.12 -23.51 -20.26
CA ASP A 440 -13.11 -22.32 -21.11
C ASP A 440 -11.93 -21.39 -20.70
N MET A 441 -11.75 -21.10 -19.41
CA MET A 441 -10.60 -20.33 -18.89
C MET A 441 -9.22 -20.99 -19.12
N VAL A 442 -9.11 -22.32 -19.01
CA VAL A 442 -7.86 -23.06 -19.31
C VAL A 442 -7.52 -22.94 -20.80
N LYS A 443 -8.52 -23.00 -21.67
CA LYS A 443 -8.37 -23.02 -23.12
C LYS A 443 -8.10 -21.63 -23.69
N ASP A 444 -8.88 -20.63 -23.27
CA ASP A 444 -8.93 -19.30 -23.89
C ASP A 444 -8.01 -18.30 -23.15
N ASP A 445 -8.04 -18.28 -21.81
CA ASP A 445 -7.17 -17.39 -20.99
C ASP A 445 -5.83 -18.02 -20.60
N LYS A 446 -5.62 -19.32 -20.85
CA LYS A 446 -4.51 -20.14 -20.31
C LYS A 446 -4.41 -20.09 -18.78
N ALA A 447 -5.54 -19.98 -18.09
CA ALA A 447 -5.59 -19.82 -16.64
C ALA A 447 -5.01 -21.04 -15.90
N ASN A 448 -4.16 -20.81 -14.90
CA ASN A 448 -3.68 -21.86 -13.99
C ASN A 448 -4.70 -22.15 -12.87
N ALA A 449 -4.47 -23.23 -12.11
CA ALA A 449 -5.39 -23.69 -11.07
C ALA A 449 -5.62 -22.65 -9.96
N THR A 450 -4.60 -21.85 -9.63
CA THR A 450 -4.69 -20.75 -8.66
C THR A 450 -5.65 -19.67 -9.14
N THR A 451 -5.52 -19.20 -10.39
CA THR A 451 -6.44 -18.24 -11.01
C THR A 451 -7.87 -18.79 -11.07
N ILE A 452 -8.04 -20.07 -11.41
CA ILE A 452 -9.35 -20.72 -11.48
C ILE A 452 -10.00 -20.83 -10.08
N LYS A 453 -9.22 -21.18 -9.03
CA LYS A 453 -9.73 -21.18 -7.64
C LYS A 453 -10.22 -19.79 -7.22
N TYR A 454 -9.46 -18.72 -7.52
CA TYR A 454 -9.91 -17.35 -7.25
C TYR A 454 -11.16 -16.96 -8.05
N ALA A 455 -11.28 -17.40 -9.31
CA ALA A 455 -12.46 -17.16 -10.13
C ALA A 455 -13.71 -17.92 -9.62
N PHE A 456 -13.54 -19.15 -9.12
CA PHE A 456 -14.61 -19.87 -8.42
C PHE A 456 -15.05 -19.13 -7.15
N ILE A 457 -14.13 -18.80 -6.24
CA ILE A 457 -14.45 -18.11 -4.98
C ILE A 457 -15.16 -16.77 -5.25
N THR A 458 -14.62 -15.96 -6.17
CA THR A 458 -15.18 -14.65 -6.53
C THR A 458 -16.55 -14.79 -7.18
N GLY A 459 -16.69 -15.71 -8.13
CA GLY A 459 -17.92 -15.95 -8.85
C GLY A 459 -19.03 -16.55 -7.98
N LEU A 460 -18.69 -17.41 -7.01
CA LEU A 460 -19.64 -17.95 -6.03
C LEU A 460 -20.12 -16.88 -5.05
N ARG A 461 -19.26 -15.96 -4.61
CA ARG A 461 -19.67 -14.78 -3.82
C ARG A 461 -20.64 -13.88 -4.60
N ILE A 462 -20.36 -13.63 -5.89
CA ILE A 462 -21.26 -12.87 -6.77
C ILE A 462 -22.60 -13.61 -6.95
N ALA A 463 -22.59 -14.92 -7.20
CA ALA A 463 -23.80 -15.72 -7.36
C ALA A 463 -24.66 -15.73 -6.08
N LEU A 464 -24.03 -15.64 -4.90
CA LEU A 464 -24.66 -15.57 -3.59
C LEU A 464 -25.21 -14.17 -3.27
N GLU A 465 -24.48 -13.10 -3.62
CA GLU A 465 -24.97 -11.70 -3.53
C GLU A 465 -26.19 -11.43 -4.42
N ASN A 466 -26.41 -12.26 -5.45
CA ASN A 466 -27.45 -12.10 -6.44
C ASN A 466 -28.78 -12.82 -6.09
N GLN A 467 -28.90 -13.51 -4.93
CA GLN A 467 -30.08 -14.30 -4.51
C GLN A 467 -31.13 -13.54 -3.65
#